data_AF-A0A659UHV4-F1
#
_entry.id   AF-A0A659UHV4-F1
#
_cell.length_a   1.000
_cell.length_b   1.000
_cell.length_c   1.000
_cell.angle_alpha   90.00
_cell.angle_beta   90.00
_cell.angle_gamma   90.00
#
_symmetry.space_group_name_H-M   'P 1'
#
loop_
_entity.id
_entity.type
_entity.pdbx_description
1 polymer ?
#
loop_
_entity_poly.entity_id
_entity_poly.type
_entity_poly.pdbx_seq_one_letter_code
_entity_poly.pdbx_strand_id
1 'polypeptide(L)'
;VALCATVAAYIVAVPLGIYSGLRRGPLDVLLIAISDVIYALPPAIFLLVLLASTGPSLPTVIVGIVILHSPRIFRIVRLITMDISKNEYVEAAFAR
;
A
#
# COMPACT_ATOMS: atom_id res chain seq x y z
N VAL A 1 -13.04 -1.48 14.96
CA VAL A 1 -11.88 -2.26 14.46
C VAL A 1 -11.62 -2.02 12.97
N ALA A 2 -12.58 -2.34 12.09
CA ALA A 2 -12.41 -2.16 10.64
C ALA A 2 -12.03 -0.73 10.24
N LEU A 3 -12.73 0.30 10.75
CA LEU A 3 -12.41 1.70 10.47
C LEU A 3 -10.95 2.06 10.82
N CYS A 4 -10.49 1.74 12.03
CA CYS A 4 -9.13 2.04 12.47
C CYS A 4 -8.08 1.33 11.61
N ALA A 5 -8.31 0.05 11.28
CA ALA A 5 -7.40 -0.71 10.42
C ALA A 5 -7.34 -0.11 9.00
N THR A 6 -8.49 0.26 8.43
CA THR A 6 -8.55 0.92 7.13
C THR A 6 -7.81 2.24 7.16
N VAL A 7 -8.08 3.12 8.14
CA VAL A 7 -7.39 4.42 8.24
C VAL A 7 -5.87 4.23 8.36
N ALA A 8 -5.41 3.29 9.20
CA ALA A 8 -3.99 2.97 9.32
C ALA A 8 -3.38 2.50 7.98
N ALA A 9 -4.10 1.66 7.24
CA ALA A 9 -3.65 1.20 5.91
C ALA A 9 -3.52 2.36 4.93
N TYR A 10 -4.46 3.31 4.92
CA TYR A 10 -4.41 4.49 4.06
C TYR A 10 -3.25 5.43 4.42
N ILE A 11 -3.01 5.66 5.71
CA ILE A 11 -1.90 6.49 6.19
C ILE A 11 -0.54 5.99 5.69
N VAL A 12 -0.38 4.67 5.57
CA VAL A 12 0.87 4.07 5.07
C VAL A 12 0.89 3.98 3.54
N ALA A 13 -0.19 3.49 2.93
CA ALA A 13 -0.21 3.19 1.49
C ALA A 13 -0.26 4.43 0.60
N VAL A 14 -0.94 5.50 1.03
CA VAL A 14 -1.12 6.71 0.22
C VAL A 14 0.20 7.45 0.01
N PRO A 15 0.99 7.79 1.03
CA PRO A 15 2.28 8.46 0.82
C PRO A 15 3.25 7.62 -0.02
N LEU A 16 3.28 6.30 0.20
CA LEU A 16 4.10 5.39 -0.59
C LEU A 16 3.67 5.37 -2.06
N GLY A 17 2.36 5.33 -2.35
CA GLY A 17 1.82 5.35 -3.70
C GLY A 17 2.12 6.65 -4.43
N ILE A 18 1.99 7.79 -3.75
CA ILE A 18 2.35 9.11 -4.30
C ILE A 18 3.84 9.16 -4.63
N TYR A 19 4.68 8.75 -3.68
CA TYR A 19 6.14 8.76 -3.85
C TYR A 19 6.59 7.87 -5.02
N SER A 20 6.06 6.65 -5.08
CA SER A 20 6.32 5.69 -6.17
C SER A 20 5.85 6.24 -7.53
N GLY A 21 4.65 6.80 -7.60
CA GLY A 21 4.07 7.32 -8.84
C GLY A 21 4.81 8.53 -9.42
N LEU A 22 5.38 9.38 -8.54
CA LEU A 22 6.20 10.54 -8.92
C LEU A 22 7.60 10.15 -9.38
N ARG A 23 8.35 9.38 -8.56
CA ARG A 23 9.79 9.14 -8.81
C ARG A 23 10.08 7.95 -9.72
N ARG A 24 9.22 6.92 -9.75
CA ARG A 24 9.35 5.72 -10.61
C ARG A 24 10.76 5.06 -10.54
N GLY A 25 11.40 5.14 -9.38
CA GLY A 25 12.78 4.68 -9.16
C GLY A 25 12.88 3.25 -8.61
N PRO A 26 14.06 2.81 -8.10
CA PRO A 26 14.24 1.45 -7.59
C PRO A 26 13.32 1.09 -6.42
N LEU A 27 12.92 2.09 -5.62
CA LEU A 27 11.92 1.91 -4.55
C LEU A 27 10.54 1.53 -5.10
N ASP A 28 10.17 1.98 -6.30
CA ASP A 28 8.92 1.57 -6.96
C ASP A 28 8.93 0.07 -7.28
N VAL A 29 10.05 -0.42 -7.85
CA VAL A 29 10.24 -1.84 -8.16
C VAL A 29 10.14 -2.69 -6.89
N LEU A 30 10.75 -2.25 -5.79
CA LEU A 30 10.68 -2.95 -4.51
C LEU A 30 9.24 -2.98 -3.95
N LEU A 31 8.52 -1.86 -3.97
CA LEU A 31 7.15 -1.77 -3.45
C LEU A 31 6.16 -2.60 -4.27
N ILE A 32 6.34 -2.65 -5.59
CA ILE A 32 5.56 -3.50 -6.48
C ILE A 32 5.87 -4.97 -6.19
N ALA A 33 7.15 -5.35 -6.05
CA ALA A 33 7.54 -6.72 -5.72
C ALA A 33 6.98 -7.19 -4.37
N ILE A 34 7.03 -6.35 -3.33
CA ILE A 34 6.40 -6.65 -2.02
C ILE A 34 4.90 -6.85 -2.17
N SER A 35 4.24 -5.99 -2.96
CA SER A 35 2.82 -6.13 -3.25
C SER A 35 2.49 -7.46 -3.93
N ASP A 36 3.32 -7.89 -4.89
CA ASP A 36 3.15 -9.18 -5.59
C ASP A 36 3.34 -10.38 -4.65
N VAL A 37 4.33 -10.32 -3.75
CA VAL A 37 4.54 -11.35 -2.73
C VAL A 37 3.32 -11.48 -1.80
N ILE A 38 2.72 -10.37 -1.38
CA ILE A 38 1.52 -10.39 -0.54
C ILE A 38 0.33 -11.01 -1.30
N TYR A 39 0.20 -10.75 -2.60
CA TYR A 39 -0.85 -11.34 -3.43
C TYR A 39 -0.61 -12.78 -3.88
N ALA A 40 0.62 -13.28 -3.76
CA ALA A 40 0.95 -14.66 -4.13
C ALA A 40 0.24 -15.70 -3.24
N LEU A 41 -0.16 -15.29 -2.03
CA LEU A 41 -0.86 -16.13 -1.06
C LEU A 41 -2.35 -15.75 -1.03
N PRO A 42 -3.28 -16.72 -0.97
CA PRO A 42 -4.67 -16.43 -0.68
C PRO A 42 -4.80 -15.63 0.64
N PRO A 43 -5.57 -14.52 0.69
CA PRO A 43 -5.66 -13.66 1.88
C PRO A 43 -6.09 -14.39 3.15
N ALA A 44 -6.97 -15.38 3.01
CA ALA A 44 -7.41 -16.22 4.12
C ALA A 44 -6.25 -17.03 4.72
N ILE A 45 -5.38 -17.61 3.87
CA ILE A 45 -4.22 -18.39 4.33
C ILE A 45 -3.24 -17.50 5.07
N PHE A 46 -2.94 -16.31 4.53
CA PHE A 46 -2.06 -15.35 5.20
C PHE A 46 -2.57 -15.00 6.61
N LEU A 47 -3.87 -14.69 6.72
CA LEU A 47 -4.46 -14.32 8.01
C LEU A 47 -4.45 -15.49 9.00
N LEU A 48 -4.73 -16.71 8.54
CA LEU A 48 -4.67 -17.91 9.38
C LEU A 48 -3.25 -18.16 9.89
N VAL A 49 -2.24 -18.07 9.03
CA VAL A 49 -0.83 -18.25 9.43
C VAL A 49 -0.43 -17.19 10.45
N LEU A 50 -0.79 -15.93 10.22
CA LEU A 50 -0.49 -14.83 11.15
C LEU A 50 -1.15 -15.03 12.52
N LEU A 51 -2.42 -15.44 12.54
CA LEU A 51 -3.15 -15.72 13.78
C LEU A 51 -2.59 -16.95 14.50
N ALA A 52 -2.19 -18.00 13.76
CA ALA A 52 -1.60 -19.19 14.33
C ALA A 52 -0.20 -18.93 14.92
N SER A 53 0.60 -18.06 14.29
CA SER A 53 1.95 -17.74 14.75
C SER A 53 1.99 -16.77 15.92
N THR A 54 1.13 -15.75 15.92
CA THR A 54 1.17 -14.63 16.88
C THR A 54 0.09 -14.74 17.96
N GLY A 55 -0.92 -15.58 17.72
CA GLY A 55 -2.08 -15.71 18.58
C GLY A 55 -3.22 -14.76 18.19
N PRO A 56 -4.48 -15.13 18.52
CA PRO A 56 -5.65 -14.34 18.19
C PRO A 56 -5.75 -13.12 19.12
N SER A 57 -5.51 -11.93 18.57
CA SER A 57 -5.68 -10.66 19.28
C SER A 57 -6.18 -9.56 18.35
N LEU A 58 -6.80 -8.51 18.91
CA LEU A 58 -7.24 -7.34 18.14
C LEU A 58 -6.09 -6.70 17.34
N PRO A 59 -4.89 -6.46 17.91
CA PRO A 59 -3.73 -6.00 17.15
C PRO A 59 -3.34 -6.92 16.00
N THR A 60 -3.33 -8.25 16.20
CA THR A 60 -2.96 -9.22 15.15
C THR A 60 -3.89 -9.10 13.94
N VAL A 61 -5.20 -8.98 14.19
CA VAL A 61 -6.20 -8.81 13.12
C VAL A 61 -6.03 -7.47 12.40
N ILE A 62 -5.79 -6.38 13.14
CA ILE A 62 -5.58 -5.06 12.55
C ILE A 62 -4.35 -5.07 11.63
N VAL A 63 -3.23 -5.62 12.09
CA VAL A 63 -1.99 -5.74 11.29
C VAL A 63 -2.23 -6.57 10.04
N GLY A 64 -2.93 -7.70 10.16
CA GLY A 64 -3.29 -8.54 9.02
C GLY A 64 -4.10 -7.78 7.97
N ILE A 65 -5.13 -7.04 8.39
CA ILE A 65 -5.95 -6.21 7.49
C ILE A 65 -5.11 -5.13 6.81
N VAL A 66 -4.25 -4.43 7.56
CA VAL A 66 -3.38 -3.37 7.01
C VAL A 66 -2.47 -3.92 5.92
N ILE A 67 -1.80 -5.06 6.16
CA ILE A 67 -0.89 -5.68 5.19
C ILE A 67 -1.65 -6.15 3.96
N LEU A 68 -2.82 -6.76 4.12
CA LEU A 68 -3.60 -7.29 2.99
C LEU A 68 -4.23 -6.20 2.12
N HIS A 69 -4.64 -5.07 2.71
CA HIS A 69 -5.30 -3.99 1.96
C HIS A 69 -4.33 -2.94 1.41
N SER A 70 -3.17 -2.74 2.04
CA SER A 70 -2.18 -1.74 1.65
C SER A 70 -1.74 -1.84 0.17
N PRO A 71 -1.39 -3.02 -0.37
CA PRO A 71 -0.98 -3.18 -1.78
C PRO A 71 -2.02 -2.66 -2.79
N ARG A 72 -3.31 -2.90 -2.51
CA ARG A 72 -4.40 -2.44 -3.38
C ARG A 72 -4.49 -0.92 -3.41
N ILE A 73 -4.46 -0.32 -2.22
CA ILE A 73 -4.55 1.13 -2.04
C ILE A 73 -3.33 1.80 -2.69
N PHE A 74 -2.13 1.26 -2.41
CA PHE A 74 -0.87 1.70 -3.01
C PHE A 74 -0.94 1.75 -4.53
N ARG A 75 -1.39 0.67 -5.18
CA ARG A 75 -1.50 0.61 -6.65
C ARG A 75 -2.47 1.65 -7.21
N ILE A 76 -3.63 1.80 -6.60
CA ILE A 76 -4.63 2.79 -7.04
C ILE A 76 -4.05 4.20 -6.95
N VAL A 77 -3.47 4.56 -5.80
CA VAL A 77 -2.88 5.88 -5.59
C VAL A 77 -1.72 6.11 -6.57
N ARG A 78 -0.84 5.12 -6.76
CA ARG A 78 0.26 5.20 -7.72
C ARG A 78 -0.24 5.48 -9.14
N LEU A 79 -1.27 4.77 -9.60
CA LEU A 79 -1.84 4.97 -10.94
C LEU A 79 -2.40 6.38 -11.11
N ILE A 80 -3.15 6.86 -10.11
CA ILE A 80 -3.71 8.22 -10.10
C ILE A 80 -2.59 9.26 -10.09
N THR A 81 -1.55 9.07 -9.27
CA THR A 81 -0.41 9.98 -9.21
C THR A 81 0.35 10.00 -10.53
N MET A 82 0.56 8.85 -11.18
CA MET A 82 1.20 8.80 -12.49
C MET A 82 0.42 9.55 -13.56
N ASP A 83 -0.91 9.52 -13.50
CA ASP A 83 -1.77 10.26 -14.42
C ASP A 83 -1.71 11.77 -14.13
N ILE A 84 -1.94 12.15 -12.87
CA ILE A 84 -1.91 13.55 -12.41
C ILE A 84 -0.53 14.21 -12.63
N SER A 85 0.56 13.45 -12.48
CA SER A 85 1.93 13.97 -12.65
C SER A 85 2.23 14.52 -14.04
N LYS A 86 1.39 14.21 -15.04
CA LYS A 86 1.54 14.70 -16.42
C LYS A 86 0.89 16.07 -16.64
N ASN A 87 0.16 16.60 -15.67
CA ASN A 87 -0.51 17.89 -15.82
C ASN A 87 0.50 19.04 -15.72
N GLU A 88 0.29 20.08 -16.53
CA GLU A 88 1.17 21.25 -16.63
C GLU A 88 1.39 21.96 -15.28
N TYR A 89 0.39 21.98 -14.40
CA TYR A 89 0.53 22.58 -13.06
C TYR A 89 1.52 21.82 -12.16
N VAL A 90 1.69 20.51 -12.36
CA VAL A 90 2.68 19.72 -11.62
C VAL A 90 4.08 19.99 -12.17
N GLU A 91 4.21 20.02 -13.49
CA GLU A 91 5.48 20.34 -14.16
C GLU A 91 5.96 21.75 -13.79
N ALA A 92 5.05 22.74 -13.80
CA ALA A 92 5.35 24.11 -13.37
C ALA A 92 5.80 24.19 -11.89
N ALA A 93 5.33 23.30 -11.03
CA ALA A 93 5.75 23.23 -9.62
C ALA A 93 7.17 22.67 -9.47
N PHE A 94 7.61 21.77 -10.37
CA PHE A 94 8.98 21.22 -10.38
C PHE A 94 10.00 22.08 -11.14
N ALA A 95 9.54 23.01 -11.99
CA ALA A 95 10.40 23.91 -12.77
C ALA A 95 10.92 25.13 -11.99
N ARG A 96 10.48 25.33 -10.75
CA ARG A 96 10.98 26.38 -9.83
C ARG A 96 12.19 25.90 -9.02
#